data_AF-A0ABD5ZCN8-F1
#
_entry.id   AF-A0ABD5ZCN8-F1
#
_cell.length_a   1.000
_cell.length_b   1.000
_cell.length_c   1.000
_cell.angle_alpha   90.00
_cell.angle_beta   90.00
_cell.angle_gamma   90.00
#
_symmetry.space_group_name_H-M   'P 1'
#
loop_
_entity.id
_entity.type
_entity.pdbx_description
1 polymer ?
#
loop_
_entity_poly.entity_id
_entity_poly.type
_entity_poly.pdbx_seq_one_letter_code
_entity_poly.pdbx_strand_id
1 'polypeptide(L)'
;MRGNRIHSRASKRIRNDHRTTATDEFEHRILRDGVHDDIVEDGQLAQLEDAIATLEDVRDERRRELGGDDEYDASQGAEVASSVVTLHDIVSHRVQEICAERCRIVLLDGDEWVEEGYEEADAVAEAKREASNWLLEHPDVCERLWGDSTPDIDALEADS
;
A
#
# COMPACT_ATOMS: atom_id res chain seq x y z
N MET A 1 23.95 16.37 -8.04
CA MET A 1 23.70 15.32 -9.06
C MET A 1 22.21 15.08 -9.11
N ARG A 2 21.54 15.42 -10.22
CA ARG A 2 20.12 15.09 -10.42
C ARG A 2 20.06 13.69 -11.00
N GLY A 3 19.71 12.70 -10.16
CA GLY A 3 19.42 11.35 -10.62
C GLY A 3 18.33 11.44 -11.67
N ASN A 4 18.64 10.97 -12.88
CA ASN A 4 17.68 10.88 -13.96
C ASN A 4 16.61 9.89 -13.49
N ARG A 5 15.40 10.38 -13.14
CA ARG A 5 14.25 9.51 -12.83
C ARG A 5 13.84 8.83 -14.13
N ILE A 6 14.55 7.78 -14.50
CA ILE A 6 14.08 6.83 -15.49
C ILE A 6 12.93 6.12 -14.81
N HIS A 7 11.70 6.53 -15.09
CA HIS A 7 10.54 5.71 -14.76
C HIS A 7 10.62 4.47 -15.66
N SER A 8 11.41 3.48 -15.21
CA SER A 8 11.58 2.24 -15.93
C SER A 8 10.25 1.51 -16.00
N ARG A 9 10.10 0.61 -16.97
CA ARG A 9 8.90 -0.22 -17.10
C ARG A 9 8.64 -1.01 -15.80
N ALA A 10 9.71 -1.37 -15.07
CA ALA A 10 9.63 -2.01 -13.77
C ALA A 10 8.92 -1.12 -12.74
N SER A 11 9.35 0.14 -12.59
CA SER A 11 8.71 1.09 -11.64
C SER A 11 7.22 1.27 -11.91
N LYS A 12 6.81 1.40 -13.18
CA LYS A 12 5.38 1.50 -13.54
C LYS A 12 4.59 0.24 -13.23
N ARG A 13 5.17 -0.93 -13.48
CA ARG A 13 4.56 -2.24 -13.17
C ARG A 13 4.36 -2.38 -11.66
N ILE A 14 5.43 -2.20 -10.89
CA ILE A 14 5.43 -2.32 -9.43
C ILE A 14 4.37 -1.42 -8.80
N ARG A 15 4.36 -0.13 -9.17
CA ARG A 15 3.36 0.85 -8.71
C ARG A 15 1.93 0.42 -9.03
N ASN A 16 1.71 -0.10 -10.24
CA ASN A 16 0.38 -0.51 -10.64
C ASN A 16 -0.07 -1.76 -9.89
N ASP A 17 0.82 -2.73 -9.71
CA ASP A 17 0.53 -3.99 -9.02
C ASP A 17 0.12 -3.70 -7.56
N HIS A 18 0.93 -2.95 -6.80
CA HIS A 18 0.61 -2.64 -5.41
C HIS A 18 -0.67 -1.80 -5.26
N ARG A 19 -0.86 -0.81 -6.14
CA ARG A 19 -2.07 0.02 -6.12
C ARG A 19 -3.32 -0.80 -6.40
N THR A 20 -3.29 -1.65 -7.44
CA THR A 20 -4.44 -2.51 -7.77
C THR A 20 -4.75 -3.44 -6.60
N THR A 21 -3.73 -4.11 -6.03
CA THR A 21 -3.93 -4.96 -4.85
C THR A 21 -4.60 -4.21 -3.71
N ALA A 22 -4.14 -2.99 -3.39
CA ALA A 22 -4.72 -2.22 -2.30
C ALA A 22 -6.16 -1.77 -2.57
N THR A 23 -6.47 -1.35 -3.79
CA THR A 23 -7.81 -0.88 -4.15
C THR A 23 -8.81 -2.03 -4.28
N ASP A 24 -8.34 -3.23 -4.62
CA ASP A 24 -9.18 -4.42 -4.75
C ASP A 24 -9.64 -4.98 -3.39
N GLU A 25 -9.05 -4.50 -2.28
CA GLU A 25 -9.50 -4.80 -0.92
C GLU A 25 -10.86 -4.16 -0.59
N PHE A 26 -11.31 -3.18 -1.38
CA PHE A 26 -12.51 -2.40 -1.09
C PHE A 26 -13.51 -2.40 -2.24
N GLU A 27 -14.75 -2.81 -1.94
CA GLU A 27 -15.88 -2.75 -2.84
C GLU A 27 -16.44 -1.32 -2.91
N HIS A 28 -16.54 -0.62 -1.77
CA HIS A 28 -17.15 0.71 -1.71
C HIS A 28 -16.22 1.81 -2.22
N ARG A 29 -16.76 2.69 -3.08
CA ARG A 29 -15.97 3.71 -3.78
C ARG A 29 -15.24 4.69 -2.85
N ILE A 30 -15.84 5.05 -1.72
CA ILE A 30 -15.25 6.00 -0.76
C ILE A 30 -13.90 5.50 -0.25
N LEU A 31 -13.83 4.20 0.10
CA LEU A 31 -12.59 3.58 0.55
C LEU A 31 -11.65 3.36 -0.63
N ARG A 32 -12.14 2.76 -1.71
CA ARG A 32 -11.32 2.44 -2.89
C ARG A 32 -10.64 3.68 -3.50
N ASP A 33 -11.40 4.75 -3.71
CA ASP A 33 -10.90 5.98 -4.32
C ASP A 33 -9.99 6.72 -3.32
N GLY A 34 -10.35 6.73 -2.02
CA GLY A 34 -9.52 7.29 -0.97
C GLY A 34 -8.16 6.60 -0.81
N VAL A 35 -8.12 5.26 -0.84
CA VAL A 35 -6.89 4.47 -0.81
C VAL A 35 -6.07 4.67 -2.08
N HIS A 36 -6.73 4.73 -3.24
CA HIS A 36 -6.05 5.04 -4.49
C HIS A 36 -5.28 6.36 -4.39
N ASP A 37 -5.93 7.40 -3.88
CA ASP A 37 -5.33 8.72 -3.76
C ASP A 37 -4.21 8.75 -2.71
N ASP A 38 -4.41 8.11 -1.55
CA ASP A 38 -3.37 8.01 -0.51
C ASP A 38 -2.12 7.28 -1.02
N ILE A 39 -2.27 6.20 -1.79
CA ILE A 39 -1.15 5.47 -2.39
C ILE A 39 -0.38 6.35 -3.38
N VAL A 40 -1.08 7.15 -4.17
CA VAL A 40 -0.46 8.05 -5.15
C VAL A 40 0.32 9.16 -4.45
N GLU A 41 -0.16 9.62 -3.30
CA GLU A 41 0.42 10.70 -2.52
C GLU A 41 1.50 10.24 -1.52
N ASP A 42 1.54 8.95 -1.17
CA ASP A 42 2.48 8.42 -0.19
C ASP A 42 3.93 8.45 -0.72
N GLY A 43 4.69 9.40 -0.19
CA GLY A 43 6.08 9.64 -0.58
C GLY A 43 7.05 8.54 -0.13
N GLN A 44 6.72 7.76 0.90
CA GLN A 44 7.57 6.67 1.39
C GLN A 44 7.41 5.44 0.49
N LEU A 45 6.18 5.06 0.17
CA LEU A 45 5.82 4.00 -0.77
C LEU A 45 6.46 4.27 -2.13
N ALA A 46 6.31 5.48 -2.66
CA ALA A 46 6.92 5.86 -3.93
C ALA A 46 8.46 5.71 -3.93
N GLN A 47 9.13 5.95 -2.79
CA GLN A 47 10.58 5.76 -2.65
C GLN A 47 10.96 4.28 -2.58
N LEU A 48 10.18 3.46 -1.86
CA LEU A 48 10.41 2.01 -1.77
C LEU A 48 10.25 1.36 -3.15
N GLU A 49 9.21 1.71 -3.90
CA GLU A 49 8.97 1.19 -5.25
C GLU A 49 10.06 1.60 -6.24
N ASP A 50 10.55 2.84 -6.15
CA ASP A 50 11.69 3.29 -6.94
C ASP A 50 12.98 2.56 -6.57
N ALA A 51 13.17 2.21 -5.29
CA ALA A 51 14.32 1.42 -4.84
C ALA A 51 14.26 -0.01 -5.40
N ILE A 52 13.09 -0.67 -5.35
CA ILE A 52 12.87 -2.00 -5.95
C ILE A 52 13.17 -1.96 -7.44
N ALA A 53 12.56 -1.02 -8.17
CA ALA A 53 12.77 -0.89 -9.61
C ALA A 53 14.26 -0.66 -9.96
N THR A 54 14.95 0.16 -9.17
CA THR A 54 16.39 0.41 -9.35
C THR A 54 17.21 -0.86 -9.14
N LEU A 55 16.91 -1.66 -8.11
CA LEU A 55 17.62 -2.92 -7.87
C LEU A 55 17.37 -3.94 -8.97
N GLU A 56 16.13 -4.06 -9.47
CA GLU A 56 15.81 -4.91 -10.62
C GLU A 56 16.57 -4.47 -11.86
N ASP A 57 16.57 -3.17 -12.18
CA ASP A 57 17.27 -2.63 -13.35
C ASP A 57 18.79 -2.83 -13.26
N VAL A 58 19.39 -2.61 -12.08
CA VAL A 58 20.83 -2.82 -11.86
C VAL A 58 21.20 -4.29 -11.96
N ARG A 59 20.39 -5.19 -11.42
CA ARG A 59 20.57 -6.66 -11.56
C ARG A 59 20.55 -7.06 -13.03
N ASP A 60 19.55 -6.58 -13.77
CA ASP A 60 19.36 -6.94 -15.18
C ASP A 60 20.46 -6.34 -16.07
N GLU A 61 20.96 -5.14 -15.76
CA GLU A 61 22.14 -4.57 -16.43
C GLU A 61 23.38 -5.42 -16.17
N ARG A 62 23.64 -5.77 -14.91
CA ARG A 62 24.83 -6.56 -14.54
C ARG A 62 24.83 -7.94 -15.18
N ARG A 63 23.66 -8.59 -15.23
CA ARG A 63 23.47 -9.88 -15.92
C ARG A 63 23.74 -9.76 -17.43
N ARG A 64 23.36 -8.64 -18.06
CA ARG A 64 23.64 -8.38 -19.48
C ARG A 64 25.13 -8.13 -19.75
N GLU A 65 25.83 -7.39 -18.87
CA GLU A 65 27.27 -7.14 -19.00
C GLU A 65 28.11 -8.41 -18.93
N LEU A 66 27.71 -9.38 -18.10
CA LEU A 66 28.44 -10.63 -17.87
C LEU A 66 28.04 -11.76 -18.85
N GLY A 67 27.27 -11.47 -19.90
CA GLY A 67 27.00 -12.45 -20.96
C GLY A 67 26.00 -13.56 -20.62
N GLY A 68 25.28 -13.48 -19.48
CA GLY A 68 24.19 -14.41 -19.13
C GLY A 68 24.27 -14.99 -17.72
N ASP A 69 23.43 -16.01 -17.44
CA ASP A 69 23.32 -16.65 -16.11
C ASP A 69 24.58 -17.42 -15.70
N ASP A 70 25.40 -17.86 -16.65
CA ASP A 70 26.54 -18.76 -16.37
C ASP A 70 27.76 -18.03 -15.78
N GLU A 71 27.88 -16.71 -16.00
CA GLU A 71 28.98 -15.86 -15.50
C GLU A 71 28.53 -14.84 -14.44
N TYR A 72 27.22 -14.62 -14.29
CA TYR A 72 26.69 -13.89 -13.16
C TYR A 72 26.78 -14.78 -11.91
N ASP A 73 27.58 -14.36 -10.93
CA ASP A 73 27.71 -15.10 -9.68
C ASP A 73 26.32 -15.30 -9.05
N ALA A 74 25.87 -16.55 -9.04
CA ALA A 74 24.57 -16.94 -8.52
C ALA A 74 24.38 -16.47 -7.06
N SER A 75 25.46 -16.30 -6.30
CA SER A 75 25.40 -15.76 -4.93
C SER A 75 25.05 -14.27 -4.93
N GLN A 76 25.65 -13.45 -5.81
CA GLN A 76 25.31 -12.02 -5.95
C GLN A 76 23.88 -11.84 -6.47
N GLY A 77 23.43 -12.72 -7.38
CA GLY A 77 22.05 -12.78 -7.82
C GLY A 77 21.05 -13.07 -6.71
N ALA A 78 21.39 -14.05 -5.86
CA ALA A 78 20.57 -14.41 -4.72
C ALA A 78 20.48 -13.27 -3.68
N GLU A 79 21.58 -12.56 -3.42
CA GLU A 79 21.59 -11.42 -2.49
C GLU A 79 20.69 -10.27 -2.95
N VAL A 80 20.77 -9.91 -4.24
CA VAL A 80 19.90 -8.85 -4.81
C VAL A 80 18.44 -9.30 -4.81
N ALA A 81 18.16 -10.56 -5.19
CA ALA A 81 16.81 -11.10 -5.15
C ALA A 81 16.23 -11.11 -3.72
N SER A 82 17.03 -11.52 -2.73
CA SER A 82 16.63 -11.48 -1.32
C SER A 82 16.30 -10.06 -0.85
N SER A 83 17.11 -9.08 -1.26
CA SER A 83 16.88 -7.67 -0.90
C SER A 83 15.59 -7.13 -1.53
N VAL A 84 15.31 -7.51 -2.78
CA VAL A 84 14.06 -7.15 -3.47
C VAL A 84 12.84 -7.76 -2.77
N VAL A 85 12.91 -9.03 -2.35
CA VAL A 85 11.83 -9.67 -1.58
C VAL A 85 11.56 -8.90 -0.28
N THR A 86 12.60 -8.59 0.50
CA THR A 86 12.44 -7.83 1.74
C THR A 86 11.81 -6.45 1.50
N LEU A 87 12.16 -5.77 0.42
CA LEU A 87 11.53 -4.48 0.08
C LEU A 87 10.05 -4.64 -0.32
N HIS A 88 9.68 -5.71 -1.03
CA HIS A 88 8.27 -6.00 -1.33
C HIS A 88 7.46 -6.30 -0.05
N ASP A 89 8.05 -6.95 0.94
CA ASP A 89 7.39 -7.17 2.25
C ASP A 89 7.13 -5.83 2.96
N ILE A 90 8.13 -4.93 2.96
CA ILE A 90 7.99 -3.59 3.54
C ILE A 90 6.93 -2.77 2.80
N VAL A 91 6.88 -2.86 1.46
CA VAL A 91 5.84 -2.20 0.67
C VAL A 91 4.46 -2.74 1.03
N SER A 92 4.30 -4.07 1.11
CA SER A 92 3.03 -4.70 1.48
C SER A 92 2.54 -4.20 2.85
N HIS A 93 3.44 -4.11 3.84
CA HIS A 93 3.08 -3.54 5.15
C HIS A 93 2.64 -2.08 5.04
N ARG A 94 3.36 -1.24 4.28
CA ARG A 94 2.99 0.18 4.13
C ARG A 94 1.66 0.35 3.40
N VAL A 95 1.37 -0.50 2.41
CA VAL A 95 0.08 -0.51 1.71
C VAL A 95 -1.05 -0.85 2.68
N GLN A 96 -0.90 -1.89 3.50
CA GLN A 96 -1.89 -2.23 4.52
C GLN A 96 -2.08 -1.10 5.54
N GLU A 97 -0.99 -0.41 5.91
CA GLU A 97 -1.06 0.73 6.80
C GLU A 97 -1.89 1.88 6.21
N ILE A 98 -1.71 2.18 4.91
CA ILE A 98 -2.50 3.18 4.19
C ILE A 98 -3.99 2.78 4.17
N CYS A 99 -4.29 1.51 3.87
CA CYS A 99 -5.66 0.99 3.92
C CYS A 99 -6.29 1.19 5.31
N ALA A 100 -5.57 0.83 6.38
CA ALA A 100 -6.04 1.00 7.75
C ALA A 100 -6.26 2.48 8.12
N GLU A 101 -5.33 3.37 7.75
CA GLU A 101 -5.46 4.81 7.94
C GLU A 101 -6.71 5.36 7.24
N ARG A 102 -6.96 4.93 5.99
CA ARG A 102 -8.16 5.32 5.24
C ARG A 102 -9.45 4.80 5.88
N CYS A 103 -9.47 3.54 6.31
CA CYS A 103 -10.61 2.98 7.05
C CYS A 103 -10.92 3.83 8.29
N ARG A 104 -9.89 4.19 9.06
CA ARG A 104 -10.04 5.04 10.23
C ARG A 104 -10.57 6.44 9.90
N ILE A 105 -10.09 7.06 8.82
CA ILE A 105 -10.60 8.36 8.37
C ILE A 105 -12.10 8.29 8.06
N VAL A 106 -12.54 7.26 7.33
CA VAL A 106 -13.97 7.08 7.02
C VAL A 106 -14.81 6.91 8.30
N LEU A 107 -14.31 6.19 9.29
CA LEU A 107 -14.99 6.00 10.56
C LEU A 107 -15.13 7.30 11.37
N LEU A 108 -14.08 8.12 11.40
CA LEU A 108 -14.03 9.34 12.21
C LEU A 108 -14.69 10.54 11.52
N ASP A 109 -14.40 10.74 10.24
CA ASP A 109 -14.72 11.97 9.52
C ASP A 109 -15.93 11.78 8.58
N GLY A 110 -16.39 10.53 8.39
CA GLY A 110 -17.48 10.23 7.45
C GLY A 110 -18.78 10.98 7.74
N ASP A 111 -19.12 11.21 9.02
CA ASP A 111 -20.34 11.96 9.38
C ASP A 111 -20.23 13.43 8.99
N GLU A 112 -19.04 14.03 9.11
CA GLU A 112 -18.78 15.41 8.68
C GLU A 112 -18.97 15.54 7.16
N TRP A 113 -18.58 14.53 6.37
CA TRP A 113 -18.80 14.56 4.92
C TRP A 113 -20.28 14.56 4.52
N VAL A 114 -21.13 13.92 5.33
CA VAL A 114 -22.59 13.96 5.17
C VAL A 114 -23.13 15.32 5.57
N GLU A 115 -22.68 15.86 6.71
CA GLU A 115 -23.10 17.17 7.21
C GLU A 115 -22.75 18.31 6.26
N GLU A 116 -21.57 18.25 5.63
CA GLU A 116 -21.12 19.21 4.62
C GLU A 116 -21.71 18.95 3.22
N GLY A 117 -22.41 17.83 3.03
CA GLY A 117 -23.09 17.47 1.79
C GLY A 117 -22.15 17.01 0.67
N TYR A 118 -20.95 16.53 1.00
CA TYR A 118 -20.03 15.92 0.03
C TYR A 118 -20.43 14.50 -0.34
N GLU A 119 -21.01 13.76 0.61
CA GLU A 119 -21.39 12.35 0.43
C GLU A 119 -22.80 12.07 0.96
N GLU A 120 -23.43 11.03 0.41
CA GLU A 120 -24.76 10.58 0.86
C GLU A 120 -24.65 9.76 2.15
N ALA A 121 -25.60 9.95 3.07
CA ALA A 121 -25.61 9.28 4.37
C ALA A 121 -25.54 7.74 4.25
N ASP A 122 -26.31 7.16 3.34
CA ASP A 122 -26.33 5.71 3.12
C ASP A 122 -24.98 5.21 2.59
N ALA A 123 -24.33 5.95 1.69
CA ALA A 123 -23.02 5.61 1.15
C ALA A 123 -21.92 5.67 2.23
N VAL A 124 -21.96 6.68 3.10
CA VAL A 124 -21.04 6.76 4.24
C VAL A 124 -21.27 5.61 5.22
N ALA A 125 -22.53 5.27 5.51
CA ALA A 125 -22.84 4.15 6.40
C ALA A 125 -22.34 2.79 5.85
N GLU A 126 -22.47 2.57 4.54
CA GLU A 126 -21.90 1.38 3.88
C GLU A 126 -20.37 1.37 3.95
N ALA A 127 -19.71 2.49 3.65
CA ALA A 127 -18.27 2.62 3.75
C ALA A 127 -17.75 2.40 5.18
N LYS A 128 -18.44 2.93 6.20
CA LYS A 128 -18.09 2.72 7.61
C LYS A 128 -18.16 1.24 7.99
N ARG A 129 -19.20 0.52 7.54
CA ARG A 129 -19.34 -0.92 7.80
C ARG A 129 -18.20 -1.73 7.19
N GLU A 130 -17.86 -1.45 5.93
CA GLU A 130 -16.73 -2.10 5.27
C GLU A 130 -15.40 -1.77 5.95
N ALA A 131 -15.18 -0.50 6.31
CA ALA A 131 -13.99 -0.06 7.04
C ALA A 131 -13.83 -0.79 8.39
N SER A 132 -14.92 -0.91 9.16
CA SER A 132 -14.91 -1.67 10.42
C SER A 132 -14.56 -3.15 10.21
N ASN A 133 -15.18 -3.79 9.22
CA ASN A 133 -14.89 -5.19 8.89
C ASN A 133 -13.43 -5.40 8.48
N TRP A 134 -12.89 -4.52 7.63
CA TRP A 134 -11.51 -4.63 7.19
C TRP A 134 -10.54 -4.51 8.37
N LEU A 135 -10.76 -3.56 9.29
CA LEU A 135 -9.93 -3.40 10.50
C LEU A 135 -10.02 -4.60 11.45
N LEU A 136 -11.20 -5.21 11.57
CA LEU A 136 -11.43 -6.45 12.32
C LEU A 136 -10.63 -7.64 11.76
N GLU A 137 -10.53 -7.73 10.43
CA GLU A 137 -9.81 -8.79 9.74
C GLU A 137 -8.29 -8.59 9.76
N HIS A 138 -7.81 -7.39 10.08
CA HIS A 138 -6.39 -7.00 10.06
C HIS A 138 -5.87 -6.49 11.43
N PRO A 139 -5.99 -7.28 12.51
CA PRO A 139 -5.61 -6.84 13.86
C PRO A 139 -4.11 -6.57 14.01
N ASP A 140 -3.25 -7.26 13.26
CA ASP A 140 -1.80 -7.06 13.28
C ASP A 140 -1.39 -5.71 12.67
N VAL A 141 -2.15 -5.22 11.68
CA VAL A 141 -1.96 -3.90 11.07
C VAL A 141 -2.34 -2.82 12.08
N CYS A 142 -3.49 -2.98 12.73
CA CYS A 142 -3.96 -2.09 13.79
C CYS A 142 -2.96 -2.00 14.95
N GLU A 143 -2.46 -3.14 15.44
CA GLU A 143 -1.46 -3.19 16.50
C GLU A 143 -0.17 -2.45 16.09
N ARG A 144 0.30 -2.65 14.85
CA ARG A 144 1.51 -2.01 14.34
C ARG A 144 1.36 -0.49 14.22
N LEU A 145 0.21 0.01 13.78
CA LEU A 145 -0.03 1.44 13.59
C LEU A 145 -0.35 2.18 14.88
N TRP A 146 -1.23 1.60 15.68
CA TRP A 146 -1.86 2.31 16.78
C TRP A 146 -1.59 1.68 18.14
N GLY A 147 -1.16 0.41 18.20
CA GLY A 147 -0.91 -0.30 19.45
C GLY A 147 -2.10 -0.18 20.41
N ASP A 148 -1.86 0.33 21.62
CA ASP A 148 -2.90 0.58 22.64
C ASP A 148 -3.93 1.67 22.23
N SER A 149 -3.68 2.42 21.16
CA SER A 149 -4.58 3.45 20.61
C SER A 149 -5.45 2.93 19.48
N THR A 150 -5.50 1.61 19.27
CA THR A 150 -6.42 0.98 18.31
C THR A 150 -7.86 1.40 18.65
N PRO A 151 -8.66 1.87 17.68
CA PRO A 151 -10.07 2.17 17.91
C PRO A 151 -10.75 1.00 18.60
N ASP A 152 -11.58 1.27 19.62
CA ASP A 152 -12.29 0.20 20.32
C ASP A 152 -13.23 -0.51 19.34
N ILE A 153 -12.78 -1.67 18.87
CA ILE A 153 -13.47 -2.43 17.83
C ILE A 153 -14.79 -2.98 18.37
N ASP A 154 -14.88 -3.28 19.67
CA ASP A 154 -16.12 -3.70 20.32
C ASP A 154 -17.17 -2.57 20.33
N ALA A 155 -16.73 -1.31 20.29
CA ALA A 155 -17.62 -0.16 20.10
C ALA A 155 -18.10 -0.01 18.65
N LEU A 156 -17.33 -0.49 17.67
CA LEU A 156 -17.70 -0.48 16.25
C LEU A 156 -18.72 -1.59 15.90
N GLU A 157 -18.70 -2.73 16.58
CA GLU A 157 -19.70 -3.81 16.41
C GLU A 157 -21.07 -3.47 17.01
N ALA A 158 -21.13 -2.56 18.00
CA ALA A 158 -22.36 -2.25 18.73
C ALA A 158 -23.31 -1.29 17.98
N ASP A 159 -22.82 -0.56 16.98
CA ASP A 159 -23.58 0.42 16.17
C ASP A 159 -23.93 -0.09 14.75
N SER A 160 -23.60 -1.35 14.42
CA SER A 160 -23.97 -2.03 13.16
C SER A 160 -25.19 -2.94 13.30
#